data_AF-A0A7X7HAE9-F1
#
_entry.id   AF-A0A7X7HAE9-F1
#
_cell.length_a   1.000
_cell.length_b   1.000
_cell.length_c   1.000
_cell.angle_alpha   90.00
_cell.angle_beta   90.00
_cell.angle_gamma   90.00
#
_symmetry.space_group_name_H-M   'P 1'
#
loop_
_entity.id
_entity.type
_entity.pdbx_description
1 polymer ?
#
loop_
_entity_poly.entity_id
_entity_poly.type
_entity_poly.pdbx_seq_one_letter_code
_entity_poly.pdbx_strand_id
1 'polypeptide(L)'
;QVGVIPVDIMNLSDGDIDRVLKEALNEFDISKLDIRIPNWLTVLDDEHRVKKEFNDVVNNVTGEFRKFKHANIIKDKLAECPLFQSVNITSLDPGTGEVVMEISCSDDLYNGIVEEIIGDAINDRGRFIELLQTSKIAKRAFDQYRSALDQVKSTGYGIAIPQPDEMILDTPEVIKQGSRYGIRLRAIAPSIHMIKVEVESSFEPIIGSEEQSKKLLEKIMSDYESNPDDIWKSEIFGRSLSEVVNDGIKAKLYLLPENIQYKLRESLEKIVNKGRGGIIAFIL
;
A
#
# COMPACT_ATOMS: atom_id res chain seq x y z
N GLN A 1 -36.45 -23.89 -4.15
CA GLN A 1 -37.45 -24.80 -4.74
C GLN A 1 -36.72 -26.03 -5.28
N VAL A 2 -37.21 -27.24 -5.01
CA VAL A 2 -36.62 -28.51 -5.47
C VAL A 2 -37.32 -28.91 -6.77
N GLY A 3 -36.57 -29.35 -7.79
CA GLY A 3 -37.15 -29.85 -9.04
C GLY A 3 -37.98 -31.11 -8.80
N VAL A 4 -39.16 -31.19 -9.44
CA VAL A 4 -40.01 -32.39 -9.43
C VAL A 4 -40.12 -32.88 -10.87
N ILE A 5 -39.83 -34.16 -11.09
CA ILE A 5 -39.91 -34.78 -12.41
C ILE A 5 -40.96 -35.89 -12.35
N PRO A 6 -42.11 -35.74 -13.02
CA PRO A 6 -43.04 -36.84 -13.18
C PRO A 6 -42.49 -37.82 -14.21
N VAL A 7 -42.46 -39.12 -13.86
CA VAL A 7 -41.97 -40.19 -14.74
C VAL A 7 -42.91 -41.38 -14.66
N ASP A 8 -43.23 -42.00 -15.81
CA ASP A 8 -44.00 -43.24 -15.87
C ASP A 8 -43.06 -44.44 -15.70
N ILE A 9 -43.13 -45.09 -14.53
CA ILE A 9 -42.26 -46.21 -14.17
C ILE A 9 -42.50 -47.44 -15.06
N MET A 10 -43.73 -47.64 -15.57
CA MET A 10 -44.08 -48.82 -16.36
C MET A 10 -43.54 -48.75 -17.79
N ASN A 11 -43.30 -47.55 -18.31
CA ASN A 11 -42.83 -47.29 -19.68
C ASN A 11 -41.49 -46.56 -19.71
N LEU A 12 -40.65 -46.75 -18.68
CA LEU A 12 -39.38 -46.05 -18.52
C LEU A 12 -38.44 -46.31 -19.71
N SER A 13 -37.98 -45.25 -20.36
CA SER A 13 -36.97 -45.33 -21.42
C SER A 13 -35.58 -44.90 -20.92
N ASP A 14 -34.52 -45.26 -21.65
CA ASP A 14 -33.15 -44.80 -21.35
C ASP A 14 -33.07 -43.26 -21.32
N GLY A 15 -33.83 -42.57 -22.18
CA GLY A 15 -33.91 -41.11 -22.18
C GLY A 15 -34.54 -40.52 -20.92
N ASP A 16 -35.47 -41.24 -20.28
CA ASP A 16 -36.06 -40.83 -19.00
C ASP A 16 -35.05 -40.98 -17.86
N ILE A 17 -34.24 -42.05 -17.87
CA ILE A 17 -33.15 -42.27 -16.92
C ILE A 17 -32.11 -41.14 -17.04
N ASP A 18 -31.67 -40.83 -18.27
CA ASP A 18 -30.73 -39.74 -18.54
C ASP A 18 -31.26 -38.39 -18.05
N ARG A 19 -32.56 -38.13 -18.23
CA ARG A 19 -33.21 -36.90 -17.75
C ARG A 19 -33.20 -36.81 -16.22
N VAL A 20 -33.57 -37.89 -15.53
CA VAL A 20 -33.56 -37.94 -14.06
C VAL A 20 -32.15 -37.71 -13.52
N LEU A 21 -31.14 -38.35 -14.10
CA LEU A 21 -29.74 -38.20 -13.68
C LEU A 21 -29.23 -36.78 -13.92
N LYS A 22 -29.53 -36.16 -15.07
CA LYS A 22 -29.14 -34.76 -15.36
C LYS A 22 -29.75 -33.77 -14.36
N GLU A 23 -31.04 -33.94 -14.05
CA GLU A 23 -31.70 -33.07 -13.08
C GLU A 23 -31.19 -33.29 -11.65
N ALA A 24 -30.87 -34.54 -11.28
CA ALA A 24 -30.22 -34.82 -10.01
C ALA A 24 -28.84 -34.14 -9.93
N LEU A 25 -28.06 -34.20 -11.01
CA LEU A 25 -26.75 -33.54 -11.11
C LEU A 25 -26.85 -32.01 -10.95
N ASN A 26 -27.92 -31.40 -11.47
CA ASN A 26 -28.18 -29.97 -11.39
C ASN A 26 -28.55 -29.46 -9.98
N GLU A 27 -28.97 -30.36 -9.08
CA GLU A 27 -29.34 -30.01 -7.69
C GLU A 27 -28.14 -30.00 -6.74
N PHE A 28 -26.97 -30.51 -7.15
CA PHE A 28 -25.76 -30.44 -6.34
C PHE A 28 -25.24 -29.01 -6.21
N ASP A 29 -24.54 -28.79 -5.09
CA ASP A 29 -23.84 -27.54 -4.85
C ASP A 29 -22.57 -27.46 -5.69
N ILE A 30 -22.26 -26.25 -6.14
CA ILE A 30 -21.02 -25.89 -6.81
C ILE A 30 -19.91 -25.98 -5.76
N SER A 31 -18.96 -26.88 -5.97
CA SER A 31 -17.82 -27.07 -5.08
C SER A 31 -16.72 -26.02 -5.33
N LYS A 32 -16.57 -25.60 -6.59
CA LYS A 32 -15.59 -24.59 -6.99
C LYS A 32 -16.17 -23.71 -8.09
N LEU A 33 -16.15 -22.40 -7.86
CA LEU A 33 -16.48 -21.39 -8.85
C LEU A 33 -15.19 -20.63 -9.21
N ASP A 34 -14.67 -20.88 -10.41
CA ASP A 34 -13.49 -20.20 -10.95
C ASP A 34 -13.95 -19.01 -11.81
N ILE A 35 -13.76 -17.80 -11.31
CA ILE A 35 -14.10 -16.55 -12.01
C ILE A 35 -12.82 -15.96 -12.58
N ARG A 36 -12.69 -16.02 -13.91
CA ARG A 36 -11.59 -15.43 -14.64
C ARG A 36 -11.92 -14.00 -15.01
N ILE A 37 -11.05 -13.09 -14.60
CA ILE A 37 -11.18 -11.66 -14.84
C ILE A 37 -9.92 -11.11 -15.51
N PRO A 38 -9.99 -9.93 -16.13
CA PRO A 38 -8.82 -9.27 -16.67
C PRO A 38 -7.73 -9.07 -15.61
N ASN A 39 -6.49 -9.44 -15.94
CA ASN A 39 -5.35 -9.37 -15.02
C ASN A 39 -5.08 -7.97 -14.46
N TRP A 40 -5.51 -6.90 -15.14
CA TRP A 40 -5.32 -5.55 -14.65
C TRP A 40 -6.24 -5.21 -13.46
N LEU A 41 -7.40 -5.87 -13.33
CA LEU A 41 -8.29 -5.70 -12.15
C LEU A 41 -7.69 -6.33 -10.90
N THR A 42 -6.98 -7.45 -11.03
CA THR A 42 -6.41 -8.16 -9.87
C THR A 42 -5.27 -7.37 -9.23
N VAL A 43 -4.48 -6.65 -10.04
CA VAL A 43 -3.35 -5.83 -9.60
C VAL A 43 -3.72 -4.41 -9.16
N LEU A 44 -4.97 -3.99 -9.39
CA LEU A 44 -5.46 -2.69 -8.96
C LEU A 44 -5.48 -2.60 -7.43
N ASP A 45 -5.34 -1.40 -6.85
CA ASP A 45 -5.39 -1.21 -5.40
C ASP A 45 -6.73 -1.68 -4.82
N ASP A 46 -6.72 -2.34 -3.67
CA ASP A 46 -7.92 -2.79 -2.96
C ASP A 46 -8.83 -1.62 -2.55
N GLU A 47 -8.26 -0.43 -2.38
CA GLU A 47 -9.01 0.79 -2.08
C GLU A 47 -9.69 1.40 -3.30
N HIS A 48 -9.31 0.99 -4.52
CA HIS A 48 -9.83 1.56 -5.76
C HIS A 48 -11.31 1.27 -5.95
N ARG A 49 -12.09 2.29 -6.34
CA ARG A 49 -13.57 2.23 -6.47
C ARG A 49 -14.03 1.04 -7.31
N VAL A 50 -13.46 0.87 -8.51
CA VAL A 50 -13.81 -0.23 -9.43
C VAL A 50 -13.55 -1.61 -8.84
N LYS A 51 -12.45 -1.80 -8.10
CA LYS A 51 -12.13 -3.09 -7.48
C LYS A 51 -13.07 -3.42 -6.33
N LYS A 52 -13.43 -2.41 -5.52
CA LYS A 52 -14.45 -2.55 -4.46
C LYS A 52 -15.80 -2.95 -5.05
N GLU A 53 -16.28 -2.20 -6.03
CA GLU A 53 -17.57 -2.47 -6.68
C GLU A 53 -17.59 -3.86 -7.33
N PHE A 54 -16.49 -4.26 -7.99
CA PHE A 54 -16.31 -5.62 -8.50
C PHE A 54 -16.46 -6.69 -7.40
N ASN A 55 -15.70 -6.54 -6.31
CA ASN A 55 -15.69 -7.49 -5.21
C ASN A 55 -17.07 -7.58 -4.54
N ASP A 56 -17.75 -6.44 -4.36
CA ASP A 56 -19.08 -6.39 -3.77
C ASP A 56 -20.10 -7.14 -4.63
N VAL A 57 -20.10 -6.92 -5.95
CA VAL A 57 -20.98 -7.62 -6.89
C VAL A 57 -20.73 -9.13 -6.86
N VAL A 58 -19.47 -9.56 -6.94
CA VAL A 58 -19.12 -10.99 -6.94
C VAL A 58 -19.50 -11.65 -5.61
N ASN A 59 -19.20 -11.02 -4.47
CA ASN A 59 -19.53 -11.56 -3.15
C ASN A 59 -21.05 -11.68 -2.93
N ASN A 60 -21.83 -10.70 -3.40
CA ASN A 60 -23.29 -10.73 -3.28
C ASN A 60 -23.90 -11.87 -4.11
N VAL A 61 -23.47 -12.06 -5.35
CA VAL A 61 -24.04 -13.09 -6.25
C VAL A 61 -23.64 -14.50 -5.79
N THR A 62 -22.38 -14.70 -5.42
CA THR A 62 -21.88 -16.02 -4.97
C THR A 62 -22.41 -16.42 -3.60
N GLY A 63 -22.77 -15.46 -2.75
CA GLY A 63 -23.43 -15.74 -1.47
C GLY A 63 -24.85 -16.29 -1.60
N GLU A 64 -25.61 -15.81 -2.59
CA GLU A 64 -27.03 -16.14 -2.80
C GLU A 64 -27.26 -17.45 -3.57
N PHE A 65 -26.41 -17.77 -4.54
CA PHE A 65 -26.58 -18.93 -5.42
C PHE A 65 -25.48 -19.97 -5.25
N ARG A 66 -25.86 -21.19 -4.86
CA ARG A 66 -24.89 -22.28 -4.58
C ARG A 66 -25.03 -23.52 -5.44
N LYS A 67 -26.11 -23.69 -6.21
CA LYS A 67 -26.39 -24.93 -6.97
C LYS A 67 -25.97 -24.85 -8.43
N PHE A 68 -25.66 -25.99 -9.04
CA PHE A 68 -25.32 -26.09 -10.46
C PHE A 68 -26.37 -25.48 -11.39
N LYS A 69 -27.65 -25.73 -11.13
CA LYS A 69 -28.74 -25.11 -11.89
C LYS A 69 -28.76 -23.58 -11.83
N HIS A 70 -28.14 -22.98 -10.82
CA HIS A 70 -28.05 -21.53 -10.68
C HIS A 70 -26.87 -20.93 -11.45
N ALA A 71 -26.01 -21.71 -12.11
CA ALA A 71 -24.87 -21.17 -12.86
C ALA A 71 -25.32 -20.12 -13.90
N ASN A 72 -26.43 -20.36 -14.60
CA ASN A 72 -27.00 -19.37 -15.52
C ASN A 72 -27.54 -18.13 -14.79
N ILE A 73 -28.15 -18.30 -13.62
CA ILE A 73 -28.66 -17.17 -12.82
C ILE A 73 -27.49 -16.30 -12.32
N ILE A 74 -26.40 -16.93 -11.87
CA ILE A 74 -25.16 -16.24 -11.47
C ILE A 74 -24.62 -15.44 -12.65
N LYS A 75 -24.50 -16.07 -13.82
CA LYS A 75 -24.08 -15.39 -15.06
C LYS A 75 -24.96 -14.17 -15.36
N ASP A 76 -26.28 -14.34 -15.33
CA ASP A 76 -27.23 -13.28 -15.67
C ASP A 76 -27.16 -12.12 -14.67
N LYS A 77 -27.10 -12.41 -13.36
CA LYS A 77 -26.92 -11.38 -12.32
C LYS A 77 -25.59 -10.64 -12.42
N LEU A 78 -24.50 -11.34 -12.73
CA LEU A 78 -23.21 -10.69 -12.95
C LEU A 78 -23.28 -9.79 -14.19
N ALA A 79 -23.96 -10.23 -15.25
CA ALA A 79 -24.13 -9.46 -16.48
C ALA A 79 -24.95 -8.16 -16.31
N GLU A 80 -25.71 -8.00 -15.22
CA GLU A 80 -26.40 -6.75 -14.87
C GLU A 80 -25.42 -5.66 -14.39
N CYS A 81 -24.19 -6.02 -14.00
CA CYS A 81 -23.20 -5.06 -13.54
C CYS A 81 -22.69 -4.19 -14.70
N PRO A 82 -22.78 -2.85 -14.60
CA PRO A 82 -22.35 -1.95 -15.68
C PRO A 82 -20.85 -1.98 -15.94
N LEU A 83 -20.05 -2.51 -15.00
CA LEU A 83 -18.60 -2.67 -15.17
C LEU A 83 -18.24 -3.80 -16.14
N PHE A 84 -19.14 -4.76 -16.35
CA PHE A 84 -18.85 -5.96 -17.14
C PHE A 84 -19.39 -5.78 -18.56
N GLN A 85 -18.53 -6.02 -19.53
CA GLN A 85 -18.90 -6.02 -20.94
C GLN A 85 -19.54 -7.36 -21.32
N SER A 86 -19.01 -8.46 -20.80
CA SER A 86 -19.61 -9.79 -21.00
C SER A 86 -19.29 -10.73 -19.83
N VAL A 87 -20.20 -11.66 -19.58
CA VAL A 87 -20.03 -12.75 -18.61
C VAL A 87 -20.42 -14.05 -19.30
N ASN A 88 -19.49 -14.99 -19.38
CA ASN A 88 -19.70 -16.25 -20.08
C ASN A 88 -19.32 -17.44 -19.20
N ILE A 89 -20.10 -18.51 -19.28
CA ILE A 89 -19.74 -19.79 -18.66
C ILE A 89 -18.91 -20.54 -19.70
N THR A 90 -17.63 -20.77 -19.41
CA THR A 90 -16.70 -21.44 -20.33
C THR A 90 -16.61 -22.94 -20.07
N SER A 91 -16.83 -23.37 -18.83
CA SER A 91 -16.88 -24.79 -18.46
C SER A 91 -17.91 -25.02 -17.36
N LEU A 92 -18.64 -26.14 -17.48
CA LEU A 92 -19.59 -26.63 -16.49
C LEU A 92 -19.36 -28.14 -16.34
N ASP A 93 -18.79 -28.55 -15.21
CA ASP A 93 -18.55 -29.96 -14.91
C ASP A 93 -19.29 -30.41 -13.64
N PRO A 94 -20.49 -30.99 -13.79
CA PRO A 94 -21.27 -31.53 -12.67
C PRO A 94 -20.59 -32.73 -11.97
N GLY A 95 -19.64 -33.41 -12.63
CA GLY A 95 -18.95 -34.57 -12.06
C GLY A 95 -17.88 -34.18 -11.03
N THR A 96 -17.19 -33.07 -11.26
CA THR A 96 -16.17 -32.54 -10.34
C THR A 96 -16.67 -31.43 -9.44
N GLY A 97 -17.84 -30.85 -9.73
CA GLY A 97 -18.36 -29.73 -8.95
C GLY A 97 -17.78 -28.37 -9.38
N GLU A 98 -17.14 -28.28 -10.54
CA GLU A 98 -16.44 -27.08 -11.02
C GLU A 98 -17.25 -26.31 -12.07
N VAL A 99 -17.33 -24.99 -11.88
CA VAL A 99 -17.91 -24.03 -12.83
C VAL A 99 -16.85 -22.98 -13.12
N VAL A 100 -16.54 -22.76 -14.40
CA VAL A 100 -15.62 -21.71 -14.84
C VAL A 100 -16.40 -20.63 -15.58
N MET A 101 -16.28 -19.40 -15.08
CA MET A 101 -16.86 -18.21 -15.69
C MET A 101 -15.76 -17.24 -16.11
N GLU A 102 -15.96 -16.57 -17.23
CA GLU A 102 -15.07 -15.55 -17.74
C GLU A 102 -15.83 -14.23 -17.86
N ILE A 103 -15.30 -13.21 -17.19
CA ILE A 103 -15.82 -11.85 -17.19
C ILE A 103 -14.87 -11.01 -18.04
N SER A 104 -15.42 -10.25 -19.00
CA SER A 104 -14.67 -9.25 -19.74
C SER A 104 -15.13 -7.84 -19.35
N CYS A 105 -14.20 -6.89 -19.39
CA CYS A 105 -14.46 -5.47 -19.17
C CYS A 105 -14.13 -4.70 -20.45
N SER A 106 -14.77 -3.55 -20.66
CA SER A 106 -14.51 -2.72 -21.82
C SER A 106 -13.12 -2.08 -21.77
N ASP A 107 -12.53 -1.85 -22.95
CA ASP A 107 -11.28 -1.10 -23.09
C ASP A 107 -11.45 0.34 -22.57
N ASP A 108 -12.66 0.92 -22.68
CA ASP A 108 -12.98 2.25 -22.15
C ASP A 108 -12.85 2.30 -20.62
N LEU A 109 -13.28 1.26 -19.91
CA LEU A 109 -13.12 1.17 -18.46
C LEU A 109 -11.63 1.10 -18.09
N TYR A 110 -10.86 0.29 -18.82
CA TYR A 110 -9.42 0.21 -18.62
C TYR A 110 -8.74 1.57 -18.86
N ASN A 111 -9.03 2.21 -19.98
CA ASN A 111 -8.43 3.51 -20.32
C ASN A 111 -8.80 4.59 -19.29
N GLY A 112 -10.04 4.61 -18.82
CA GLY A 112 -10.49 5.55 -17.78
C GLY A 112 -9.76 5.36 -16.45
N ILE A 113 -9.49 4.11 -16.05
CA ILE A 113 -8.70 3.82 -14.84
C ILE A 113 -7.25 4.23 -15.01
N VAL A 114 -6.67 3.97 -16.18
CA VAL A 114 -5.29 4.40 -16.45
C VAL A 114 -5.20 5.92 -16.40
N GLU A 115 -6.14 6.64 -17.02
CA GLU A 115 -6.21 8.10 -16.96
C GLU A 115 -6.42 8.62 -15.52
N GLU A 116 -7.19 7.93 -14.68
CA GLU A 116 -7.33 8.27 -13.25
C GLU A 116 -5.98 8.15 -12.51
N ILE A 117 -5.18 7.13 -12.83
CA ILE A 117 -3.90 6.85 -12.15
C ILE A 117 -2.77 7.76 -12.65
N ILE A 118 -2.64 7.95 -13.96
CA ILE A 118 -1.51 8.66 -14.58
C ILE A 118 -1.85 10.07 -15.07
N GLY A 119 -3.13 10.46 -15.03
CA GLY A 119 -3.63 11.72 -15.56
C GLY A 119 -3.45 11.83 -17.08
N ASP A 120 -3.29 13.07 -17.54
CA ASP A 120 -3.15 13.44 -18.96
C ASP A 120 -1.94 12.80 -19.66
N ALA A 121 -1.03 12.14 -18.94
CA ALA A 121 0.13 11.47 -19.52
C ALA A 121 -0.25 10.34 -20.47
N ILE A 122 -1.45 9.76 -20.35
CA ILE A 122 -1.94 8.72 -21.27
C ILE A 122 -2.12 9.23 -22.71
N ASN A 123 -2.41 10.52 -22.87
CA ASN A 123 -2.76 11.14 -24.15
C ASN A 123 -1.53 11.54 -24.98
N ASP A 124 -0.32 11.48 -24.40
CA ASP A 124 0.95 11.79 -25.06
C ASP A 124 1.97 10.68 -24.84
N ARG A 125 2.32 9.96 -25.92
CA ARG A 125 3.29 8.86 -25.88
C ARG A 125 4.66 9.28 -25.34
N GLY A 126 5.08 10.52 -25.58
CA GLY A 126 6.34 11.06 -25.06
C GLY A 126 6.28 11.23 -23.54
N ARG A 127 5.23 11.90 -23.03
CA ARG A 127 5.01 12.08 -21.59
C ARG A 127 4.84 10.76 -20.86
N PHE A 128 4.17 9.79 -21.47
CA PHE A 128 4.04 8.46 -20.90
C PHE A 128 5.40 7.78 -20.68
N ILE A 129 6.30 7.84 -21.67
CA ILE A 129 7.66 7.30 -21.55
C ILE A 129 8.45 8.03 -20.47
N GLU A 130 8.36 9.37 -20.43
CA GLU A 130 9.02 10.19 -19.40
C GLU A 130 8.54 9.83 -17.99
N LEU A 131 7.23 9.64 -17.81
CA LEU A 131 6.63 9.21 -16.55
C LEU A 131 7.17 7.84 -16.12
N LEU A 132 7.25 6.87 -17.04
CA LEU A 132 7.78 5.54 -16.74
C LEU A 132 9.27 5.59 -16.34
N GLN A 133 10.07 6.39 -17.04
CA GLN A 133 11.49 6.57 -16.73
C GLN A 133 11.67 7.21 -15.35
N THR A 134 10.92 8.28 -15.06
CA THR A 134 10.94 8.99 -13.78
C THR A 134 10.48 8.08 -12.64
N SER A 135 9.40 7.34 -12.84
CA SER A 135 8.86 6.37 -11.87
C SER A 135 9.85 5.25 -11.57
N LYS A 136 10.58 4.76 -12.58
CA LYS A 136 11.64 3.76 -12.39
C LYS A 136 12.79 4.30 -11.53
N ILE A 137 13.22 5.53 -11.76
CA ILE A 137 14.29 6.18 -10.98
C ILE A 137 13.81 6.38 -9.52
N ALA A 138 12.62 6.96 -9.34
CA ALA A 138 12.02 7.20 -8.03
C ALA A 138 11.84 5.89 -7.24
N LYS A 139 11.35 4.83 -7.89
CA LYS A 139 11.17 3.52 -7.28
C LYS A 139 12.50 2.92 -6.82
N ARG A 140 13.55 2.98 -7.64
CA ARG A 140 14.89 2.49 -7.25
C ARG A 140 15.44 3.23 -6.04
N ALA A 141 15.33 4.56 -6.03
CA ALA A 141 15.75 5.36 -4.89
C ALA A 141 14.93 5.01 -3.64
N PHE A 142 13.61 4.91 -3.75
CA PHE A 142 12.75 4.54 -2.62
C PHE A 142 13.07 3.14 -2.08
N ASP A 143 13.20 2.14 -2.96
CA ASP A 143 13.48 0.75 -2.59
C ASP A 143 14.83 0.64 -1.84
N GLN A 144 15.81 1.47 -2.18
CA GLN A 144 17.09 1.55 -1.47
C GLN A 144 16.93 2.03 -0.01
N TYR A 145 16.04 2.98 0.24
CA TYR A 145 15.90 3.62 1.56
C TYR A 145 14.71 3.12 2.39
N ARG A 146 13.80 2.34 1.78
CA ARG A 146 12.54 1.91 2.39
C ARG A 146 12.74 1.27 3.77
N SER A 147 13.64 0.30 3.87
CA SER A 147 13.89 -0.39 5.15
C SER A 147 14.41 0.56 6.23
N ALA A 148 15.28 1.50 5.87
CA ALA A 148 15.78 2.51 6.80
C ALA A 148 14.65 3.44 7.28
N LEU A 149 13.79 3.89 6.37
CA LEU A 149 12.63 4.72 6.71
C LEU A 149 11.69 4.01 7.70
N ASP A 150 11.40 2.73 7.48
CA ASP A 150 10.55 1.94 8.36
C ASP A 150 11.20 1.74 9.75
N GLN A 151 12.52 1.54 9.80
CA GLN A 151 13.28 1.47 11.06
C GLN A 151 13.29 2.79 11.83
N VAL A 152 13.48 3.93 11.15
CA VAL A 152 13.47 5.26 11.78
C VAL A 152 12.11 5.57 12.39
N LYS A 153 11.03 5.26 11.67
CA LYS A 153 9.67 5.49 12.15
C LYS A 153 9.36 4.68 13.41
N SER A 154 9.87 3.45 13.49
CA SER A 154 9.59 2.53 14.60
C SER A 154 10.53 2.70 15.79
N THR A 155 11.82 2.93 15.56
CA THR A 155 12.86 2.92 16.62
C THR A 155 13.56 4.26 16.81
N GLY A 156 13.33 5.22 15.93
CA GLY A 156 14.03 6.51 15.91
C GLY A 156 15.38 6.49 15.19
N TYR A 157 15.86 5.33 14.74
CA TYR A 157 17.11 5.20 14.00
C TYR A 157 16.97 4.17 12.88
N GLY A 158 17.50 4.45 11.69
CA GLY A 158 17.50 3.48 10.61
C GLY A 158 18.71 3.60 9.72
N ILE A 159 19.10 2.47 9.15
CA ILE A 159 20.33 2.33 8.38
C ILE A 159 19.95 1.82 6.99
N ALA A 160 20.35 2.56 5.96
CA ALA A 160 20.24 2.12 4.59
C ALA A 160 21.53 1.42 4.19
N ILE A 161 21.39 0.15 3.81
CA ILE A 161 22.52 -0.69 3.41
C ILE A 161 22.87 -0.33 1.96
N PRO A 162 24.15 -0.04 1.67
CA PRO A 162 24.58 0.27 0.30
C PRO A 162 24.34 -0.92 -0.63
N GLN A 163 23.98 -0.60 -1.86
CA GLN A 163 23.84 -1.59 -2.91
C GLN A 163 25.22 -2.01 -3.45
N PRO A 164 25.37 -3.22 -4.03
CA PRO A 164 26.66 -3.68 -4.57
C PRO A 164 27.27 -2.78 -5.64
N ASP A 165 26.44 -2.07 -6.41
CA ASP A 165 26.86 -1.09 -7.42
C ASP A 165 27.38 0.23 -6.82
N GLU A 166 27.13 0.47 -5.53
CA GLU A 166 27.68 1.61 -4.78
C GLU A 166 29.00 1.27 -4.07
N MET A 167 29.44 0.00 -4.14
CA MET A 167 30.69 -0.44 -3.53
C MET A 167 31.86 -0.18 -4.47
N ILE A 168 32.85 0.57 -3.99
CA ILE A 168 34.10 0.81 -4.71
C ILE A 168 35.12 -0.21 -4.20
N LEU A 169 35.52 -1.14 -5.07
CA LEU A 169 36.53 -2.14 -4.76
C LEU A 169 37.92 -1.56 -5.05
N ASP A 170 38.77 -1.56 -4.03
CA ASP A 170 40.17 -1.18 -4.15
C ASP A 170 40.97 -2.30 -4.81
N THR A 171 42.13 -1.96 -5.36
CA THR A 171 43.01 -2.95 -5.99
C THR A 171 43.43 -4.03 -4.99
N PRO A 172 43.28 -5.33 -5.31
CA PRO A 172 43.70 -6.42 -4.42
C PRO A 172 45.22 -6.41 -4.17
N GLU A 173 45.63 -6.50 -2.91
CA GLU A 173 47.05 -6.53 -2.53
C GLU A 173 47.43 -7.91 -1.96
N VAL A 174 48.57 -8.45 -2.38
CA VAL A 174 49.11 -9.68 -1.77
C VAL A 174 49.75 -9.33 -0.43
N ILE A 175 49.27 -9.97 0.64
CA ILE A 175 49.81 -9.83 1.98
C ILE A 175 50.55 -11.10 2.39
N LYS A 176 51.63 -10.95 3.14
CA LYS A 176 52.39 -12.07 3.71
C LYS A 176 52.36 -11.98 5.23
N GLN A 177 51.96 -13.06 5.88
CA GLN A 177 51.98 -13.16 7.34
C GLN A 177 52.70 -14.46 7.74
N GLY A 178 53.97 -14.32 8.17
CA GLY A 178 54.87 -15.45 8.42
C GLY A 178 55.18 -16.22 7.13
N SER A 179 54.86 -17.52 7.12
CA SER A 179 55.02 -18.42 5.95
C SER A 179 53.82 -18.44 5.00
N ARG A 180 52.71 -17.75 5.33
CA ARG A 180 51.46 -17.78 4.55
C ARG A 180 51.28 -16.51 3.73
N TYR A 181 50.72 -16.67 2.54
CA TYR A 181 50.30 -15.59 1.64
C TYR A 181 48.79 -15.50 1.63
N GLY A 182 48.26 -14.29 1.52
CA GLY A 182 46.85 -14.00 1.39
C GLY A 182 46.62 -12.80 0.46
N ILE A 183 45.37 -12.53 0.15
CA ILE A 183 44.95 -11.38 -0.64
C ILE A 183 44.13 -10.47 0.28
N ARG A 184 44.52 -9.20 0.37
CA ARG A 184 43.74 -8.16 1.02
C ARG A 184 42.82 -7.53 -0.02
N LEU A 185 41.52 -7.67 0.21
CA LEU A 185 40.48 -6.98 -0.53
C LEU A 185 39.96 -5.86 0.37
N ARG A 186 39.91 -4.64 -0.15
CA ARG A 186 39.31 -3.49 0.53
C ARG A 186 38.16 -2.99 -0.34
N ALA A 187 37.00 -2.79 0.26
CA ALA A 187 35.85 -2.17 -0.37
C ALA A 187 35.39 -0.98 0.47
N ILE A 188 34.99 0.10 -0.18
CA ILE A 188 34.41 1.29 0.46
C ILE A 188 32.98 1.42 -0.04
N ALA A 189 32.04 1.58 0.87
CA ALA A 189 30.64 1.78 0.54
C ALA A 189 30.05 2.88 1.44
N PRO A 190 29.19 3.77 0.90
CA PRO A 190 28.52 4.78 1.71
C PRO A 190 27.50 4.11 2.63
N SER A 191 27.49 4.49 3.91
CA SER A 191 26.42 4.10 4.84
C SER A 191 25.55 5.32 5.12
N ILE A 192 24.25 5.22 4.85
CA ILE A 192 23.30 6.29 5.13
C ILE A 192 22.55 5.95 6.42
N HIS A 193 22.65 6.87 7.38
CA HIS A 193 21.99 6.77 8.67
C HIS A 193 20.93 7.85 8.76
N MET A 194 19.72 7.44 9.12
CA MET A 194 18.58 8.32 9.33
C MET A 194 18.24 8.35 10.82
N ILE A 195 17.95 9.55 11.35
CA ILE A 195 17.72 9.78 12.77
C ILE A 195 16.41 10.57 12.92
N LYS A 196 15.49 10.05 13.72
CA LYS A 196 14.27 10.77 14.13
C LYS A 196 14.61 11.60 15.36
N VAL A 197 14.24 12.88 15.33
CA VAL A 197 14.37 13.80 16.47
C VAL A 197 13.00 14.43 16.72
N GLU A 198 12.55 14.40 17.96
CA GLU A 198 11.33 15.10 18.37
C GLU A 198 11.68 16.56 18.67
N VAL A 199 10.93 17.50 18.09
CA VAL A 199 11.11 18.93 18.31
C VAL A 199 9.92 19.44 19.12
N GLU A 200 10.19 19.83 20.36
CA GLU A 200 9.19 20.44 21.22
C GLU A 200 9.18 21.96 21.03
N SER A 201 7.99 22.54 20.80
CA SER A 201 7.78 23.98 20.80
C SER A 201 6.55 24.32 21.63
N SER A 202 6.74 25.14 22.67
CA SER A 202 5.63 25.76 23.39
C SER A 202 5.31 27.12 22.78
N PHE A 203 4.03 27.47 22.79
CA PHE A 203 3.55 28.82 22.50
C PHE A 203 2.99 29.41 23.79
N GLU A 204 3.68 30.41 24.33
CA GLU A 204 3.35 31.07 25.62
C GLU A 204 2.99 32.53 25.36
N PRO A 205 1.78 32.82 24.83
CA PRO A 205 1.36 34.20 24.62
C PRO A 205 1.16 34.91 25.96
N ILE A 206 1.70 36.12 26.09
CA ILE A 206 1.46 36.96 27.26
C ILE A 206 0.17 37.76 27.00
N ILE A 207 -0.90 37.41 27.72
CA ILE A 207 -2.25 37.91 27.48
C ILE A 207 -2.72 38.72 28.68
N GLY A 208 -2.30 39.99 28.71
CA GLY A 208 -2.88 41.03 29.54
C GLY A 208 -3.12 40.63 31.01
N SER A 209 -4.37 40.77 31.48
CA SER A 209 -4.74 40.49 32.87
C SER A 209 -5.08 39.00 33.12
N GLU A 210 -5.04 38.59 34.39
CA GLU A 210 -5.39 37.22 34.81
C GLU A 210 -6.79 36.80 34.33
N GLU A 211 -7.76 37.71 34.38
CA GLU A 211 -9.14 37.43 33.96
C GLU A 211 -9.24 37.17 32.44
N GLN A 212 -8.44 37.86 31.63
CA GLN A 212 -8.37 37.64 30.18
C GLN A 212 -7.73 36.28 29.85
N SER A 213 -6.69 35.91 30.60
CA SER A 213 -6.03 34.61 30.45
C SER A 213 -6.97 33.45 30.84
N LYS A 214 -7.75 33.58 31.91
CA LYS A 214 -8.74 32.56 32.33
C LYS A 214 -9.86 32.37 31.30
N LYS A 215 -10.42 33.46 30.75
CA LYS A 215 -11.45 33.39 29.71
C LYS A 215 -10.96 32.70 28.43
N LEU A 216 -9.69 32.92 28.05
CA LEU A 216 -9.12 32.20 26.90
C LEU A 216 -8.94 30.71 27.22
N LEU A 217 -8.46 30.37 28.40
CA LEU A 217 -8.29 28.99 28.82
C LEU A 217 -9.63 28.24 28.82
N GLU A 218 -10.68 28.83 29.38
CA GLU A 218 -12.04 28.27 29.36
C GLU A 218 -12.55 28.04 27.94
N LYS A 219 -12.30 28.98 27.02
CA LYS A 219 -12.66 28.83 25.61
C LYS A 219 -11.92 27.66 24.95
N ILE A 220 -10.60 27.55 25.15
CA ILE A 220 -9.79 26.45 24.58
C ILE A 220 -10.24 25.10 25.14
N MET A 221 -10.52 25.03 26.45
CA MET A 221 -11.02 23.80 27.08
C MET A 221 -12.42 23.42 26.59
N SER A 222 -13.31 24.39 26.41
CA SER A 222 -14.64 24.14 25.83
C SER A 222 -14.55 23.62 24.38
N ASP A 223 -13.64 24.18 23.57
CA ASP A 223 -13.40 23.72 22.21
C ASP A 223 -12.81 22.29 22.22
N TYR A 224 -11.94 21.97 23.18
CA TYR A 224 -11.37 20.62 23.37
C TYR A 224 -12.43 19.56 23.63
N GLU A 225 -13.34 19.85 24.56
CA GLU A 225 -14.39 18.90 24.99
C GLU A 225 -15.40 18.62 23.87
N SER A 226 -15.61 19.60 22.99
CA SER A 226 -16.48 19.41 21.81
C SER A 226 -15.80 18.57 20.72
N ASN A 227 -14.55 18.87 20.37
CA ASN A 227 -13.79 18.08 19.40
C ASN A 227 -12.27 18.31 19.55
N PRO A 228 -11.50 17.30 20.01
CA PRO A 228 -10.05 17.43 20.24
C PRO A 228 -9.25 17.90 19.02
N ASP A 229 -9.68 17.53 17.82
CA ASP A 229 -8.97 17.85 16.57
C ASP A 229 -9.20 19.30 16.11
N ASP A 230 -10.29 19.94 16.56
CA ASP A 230 -10.65 21.30 16.14
C ASP A 230 -9.88 22.39 16.90
N ILE A 231 -9.23 22.07 18.02
CA ILE A 231 -8.30 22.99 18.72
C ILE A 231 -7.25 23.55 17.77
N TRP A 232 -6.73 22.73 16.87
CA TRP A 232 -5.68 23.13 15.93
C TRP A 232 -6.16 24.16 14.91
N LYS A 233 -7.48 24.21 14.69
CA LYS A 233 -8.16 25.18 13.83
C LYS A 233 -8.67 26.40 14.60
N SER A 234 -8.71 26.35 15.94
CA SER A 234 -9.13 27.49 16.76
C SER A 234 -8.25 28.72 16.47
N GLU A 235 -8.91 29.83 16.17
CA GLU A 235 -8.25 31.10 15.92
C GLU A 235 -7.87 31.79 17.23
N ILE A 236 -6.59 32.07 17.37
CA ILE A 236 -6.00 32.81 18.48
C ILE A 236 -5.24 34.00 17.88
N PHE A 237 -5.74 35.22 18.13
CA PHE A 237 -5.20 36.48 17.59
C PHE A 237 -5.21 36.60 16.05
N GLY A 238 -6.25 36.10 15.40
CA GLY A 238 -6.42 36.22 13.94
C GLY A 238 -5.51 35.29 13.12
N ARG A 239 -4.90 34.29 13.77
CA ARG A 239 -4.18 33.17 13.16
C ARG A 239 -4.65 31.87 13.80
N SER A 240 -4.56 30.76 13.07
CA SER A 240 -4.83 29.43 13.64
C SER A 240 -3.73 29.01 14.61
N LEU A 241 -4.08 28.29 15.67
CA LEU A 241 -3.09 27.75 16.61
C LEU A 241 -2.06 26.84 15.92
N SER A 242 -2.50 26.05 14.93
CA SER A 242 -1.62 25.19 14.13
C SER A 242 -0.54 25.96 13.37
N GLU A 243 -0.84 27.15 12.82
CA GLU A 243 0.16 27.99 12.16
C GLU A 243 1.22 28.47 13.14
N VAL A 244 0.81 28.94 14.32
CA VAL A 244 1.73 29.51 15.31
C VAL A 244 2.67 28.45 15.87
N VAL A 245 2.15 27.26 16.16
CA VAL A 245 2.96 26.12 16.63
C VAL A 245 3.90 25.63 15.52
N ASN A 246 3.42 25.55 14.27
CA ASN A 246 4.24 25.15 13.13
C ASN A 246 5.37 26.16 12.84
N ASP A 247 5.14 27.46 13.01
CA ASP A 247 6.19 28.47 12.87
C ASP A 247 7.29 28.27 13.92
N GLY A 248 6.92 27.98 15.17
CA GLY A 248 7.86 27.65 16.25
C GLY A 248 8.67 26.38 15.99
N ILE A 249 8.03 25.33 15.47
CA ILE A 249 8.72 24.09 15.07
C ILE A 249 9.65 24.35 13.88
N LYS A 250 9.19 25.03 12.82
CA LYS A 250 10.00 25.36 11.63
C LYS A 250 11.23 26.19 11.98
N ALA A 251 11.10 27.15 12.89
CA ALA A 251 12.24 27.93 13.38
C ALA A 251 13.29 27.04 14.06
N LYS A 252 12.85 25.98 14.76
CA LYS A 252 13.74 25.03 15.45
C LYS A 252 14.33 23.94 14.54
N LEU A 253 13.67 23.57 13.46
CA LEU A 253 14.10 22.49 12.54
C LEU A 253 15.47 22.76 11.89
N TYR A 254 15.83 24.03 11.66
CA TYR A 254 17.09 24.42 11.01
C TYR A 254 18.20 24.84 12.00
N LEU A 255 18.03 24.60 13.30
CA LEU A 255 18.98 25.10 14.31
C LEU A 255 20.28 24.32 14.41
N LEU A 256 20.38 23.12 13.83
CA LEU A 256 21.60 22.32 13.93
C LEU A 256 22.67 22.92 13.00
N PRO A 257 23.68 23.65 13.51
CA PRO A 257 24.61 24.34 12.65
C PRO A 257 25.56 23.35 11.96
N GLU A 258 26.06 23.71 10.78
CA GLU A 258 26.85 22.81 9.92
C GLU A 258 28.07 22.20 10.62
N ASN A 259 28.71 22.95 11.53
CA ASN A 259 29.85 22.46 12.31
C ASN A 259 29.47 21.30 13.24
N ILE A 260 28.26 21.30 13.80
CA ILE A 260 27.75 20.20 14.64
C ILE A 260 27.39 19.01 13.75
N GLN A 261 26.73 19.25 12.61
CA GLN A 261 26.42 18.21 11.62
C GLN A 261 27.70 17.47 11.20
N TYR A 262 28.77 18.20 10.88
CA TYR A 262 30.06 17.62 10.50
C TYR A 262 30.67 16.78 11.62
N LYS A 263 30.70 17.30 12.86
CA LYS A 263 31.24 16.56 14.02
C LYS A 263 30.45 15.30 14.32
N LEU A 264 29.11 15.34 14.18
CA LEU A 264 28.24 14.18 14.36
C LEU A 264 28.53 13.11 13.31
N ARG A 265 28.61 13.49 12.03
CA ARG A 265 28.97 12.62 10.92
C ARG A 265 30.34 11.96 11.14
N GLU A 266 31.37 12.75 11.47
CA GLU A 266 32.73 12.24 11.70
C GLU A 266 32.80 11.28 12.90
N SER A 267 32.05 11.57 13.95
CA SER A 267 31.96 10.71 15.14
C SER A 267 31.31 9.36 14.80
N LEU A 268 30.19 9.38 14.06
CA LEU A 268 29.54 8.16 13.57
C LEU A 268 30.46 7.36 12.66
N GLU A 269 31.13 8.02 11.71
CA GLU A 269 32.08 7.39 10.79
C GLU A 269 33.24 6.69 11.53
N LYS A 270 33.78 7.31 12.58
CA LYS A 270 34.83 6.71 13.41
C LYS A 270 34.34 5.45 14.14
N ILE A 271 33.12 5.45 14.65
CA ILE A 271 32.56 4.31 15.40
C ILE A 271 32.31 3.13 14.48
N VAL A 272 31.67 3.39 13.34
CA VAL A 272 31.37 2.35 12.35
C VAL A 272 32.66 1.68 11.86
N ASN A 273 33.71 2.47 11.60
CA ASN A 273 34.99 1.93 11.11
C ASN A 273 35.86 1.26 12.17
N LYS A 274 35.88 1.77 13.42
CA LYS A 274 36.79 1.28 14.47
C LYS A 274 36.16 0.23 15.38
N GLY A 275 34.83 0.04 15.33
CA GLY A 275 34.09 -1.03 16.01
C GLY A 275 34.19 -1.04 17.54
N ARG A 276 34.85 -0.04 18.15
CA ARG A 276 35.10 0.08 19.59
C ARG A 276 35.13 1.56 19.97
N GLY A 277 34.11 2.02 20.66
CA GLY A 277 34.05 3.37 21.25
C GLY A 277 32.60 3.86 21.41
N GLY A 278 32.26 4.37 22.59
CA GLY A 278 31.06 5.18 22.79
C GLY A 278 31.28 6.62 22.35
N ILE A 279 30.20 7.35 22.03
CA ILE A 279 30.25 8.81 21.82
C ILE A 279 30.10 9.47 23.18
N ILE A 280 31.03 10.36 23.52
CA ILE A 280 30.84 11.35 24.57
C ILE A 280 30.82 12.70 23.88
N ALA A 281 29.67 13.35 23.91
CA ALA A 281 29.51 14.70 23.40
C ALA A 281 29.49 15.67 24.58
N PHE A 282 30.39 16.66 24.56
CA PHE A 282 30.33 17.80 25.47
C PHE A 282 29.59 18.93 24.76
N ILE A 283 28.41 19.27 25.27
CA ILE A 283 27.65 20.44 24.85
C ILE A 283 28.06 21.57 25.80
N LEU A 284 28.61 22.65 25.24
CA LEU A 284 29.09 23.84 25.96
C LEU A 284 28.04 24.93 25.90
#